data_AF-A0A6G6X1E1-F1
#
_entry.id   AF-A0A6G6X1E1-F1
#
_cell.length_a   1.000
_cell.length_b   1.000
_cell.length_c   1.000
_cell.angle_alpha   90.00
_cell.angle_beta   90.00
_cell.angle_gamma   90.00
#
_symmetry.space_group_name_H-M   'P 1'
#
loop_
_entity.id
_entity.type
_entity.pdbx_description
1 polymer ?
#
loop_
_entity_poly.entity_id
_entity_poly.type
_entity_poly.pdbx_seq_one_letter_code
_entity_poly.pdbx_strand_id
1 'polypeptide(L)' 'MRSARARKTSKSASKDVERAMHKRKKGTLKSGRSGTTVTSRKQAITIGLSEARREGKKVAPKKASRKKS' A
#
# COMPACT_ATOMS: atom_id res chain seq x y z
N MET A 1 1.29 -25.55 19.49
CA MET A 1 0.64 -24.22 19.39
C MET A 1 0.96 -23.61 18.02
N ARG A 2 -0.03 -23.42 17.13
CA ARG A 2 0.17 -22.59 15.94
C ARG A 2 0.36 -21.16 16.42
N SER A 3 1.57 -20.61 16.25
CA SER A 3 1.86 -19.20 16.51
C SER A 3 0.74 -18.35 15.91
N ALA A 4 0.02 -17.59 16.73
CA ALA A 4 -0.96 -16.63 16.27
C ALA A 4 -0.24 -15.73 15.27
N ARG A 5 -0.51 -15.91 13.98
CA ARG A 5 0.21 -15.26 12.88
C ARG A 5 0.07 -13.76 13.08
N ALA A 6 1.07 -13.15 13.73
CA ALA A 6 1.12 -11.73 13.98
C ALA A 6 0.86 -11.06 12.63
N ARG A 7 -0.22 -10.28 12.54
CA ARG A 7 -0.62 -9.64 11.28
C ARG A 7 0.61 -8.92 10.73
N LYS A 8 1.11 -9.35 9.56
CA LYS A 8 2.33 -8.80 8.93
C LYS A 8 2.24 -7.30 8.70
N THR A 9 1.04 -6.73 8.77
CA THR A 9 0.75 -5.31 8.71
C THR A 9 -0.12 -4.90 9.90
N SER A 10 0.14 -3.73 10.46
CA SER A 10 -0.72 -3.12 11.47
C SER A 10 -2.15 -2.89 10.93
N LYS A 11 -3.17 -2.90 11.80
CA LYS A 11 -4.55 -2.55 11.44
C LYS A 11 -4.62 -1.17 10.76
N SER A 12 -3.75 -0.26 11.17
CA SER A 12 -3.67 1.10 10.62
C SER A 12 -3.18 1.12 9.17
N ALA A 13 -2.17 0.32 8.81
CA ALA A 13 -1.72 0.20 7.42
C ALA A 13 -2.79 -0.39 6.50
N SER A 14 -3.60 -1.33 6.99
CA SER A 14 -4.74 -1.87 6.25
C SER A 14 -5.78 -0.79 5.92
N LYS A 15 -6.02 0.14 6.85
CA LYS A 15 -6.93 1.29 6.63
C LYS A 15 -6.45 2.23 5.53
N ASP A 16 -5.14 2.46 5.40
CA ASP A 16 -4.61 3.32 4.33
C ASP A 16 -4.76 2.66 2.94
N VAL A 17 -4.53 1.35 2.87
CA VAL A 17 -4.77 0.57 1.65
C VAL A 17 -6.25 0.61 1.28
N GLU A 18 -7.14 0.45 2.26
CA GLU A 18 -8.58 0.54 2.06
C GLU A 18 -9.00 1.92 1.55
N ARG A 19 -8.49 2.99 2.16
CA ARG A 19 -8.70 4.38 1.71
C ARG A 19 -8.23 4.59 0.28
N ALA A 20 -7.03 4.15 -0.06
CA ALA A 20 -6.49 4.23 -1.43
C ALA A 20 -7.36 3.44 -2.41
N MET A 21 -7.83 2.25 -2.02
CA MET A 21 -8.73 1.44 -2.82
C MET A 21 -10.10 2.10 -3.02
N HIS A 22 -10.63 2.78 -2.02
CA HIS A 22 -11.87 3.57 -2.13
C HIS A 22 -11.69 4.74 -3.09
N LYS A 23 -10.61 5.52 -2.96
CA LYS A 23 -10.28 6.60 -3.91
C LYS A 23 -10.14 6.08 -5.34
N ARG A 24 -9.52 4.90 -5.53
CA ARG A 24 -9.40 4.26 -6.84
C ARG A 24 -10.78 3.88 -7.40
N LYS A 25 -11.64 3.23 -6.61
CA LYS A 25 -13.01 2.87 -7.02
C LYS A 25 -13.84 4.10 -7.40
N LYS A 26 -13.59 5.25 -6.76
CA LYS A 26 -14.22 6.54 -7.09
C LYS A 26 -13.56 7.27 -8.28
N GLY A 27 -12.47 6.77 -8.85
CA GLY A 27 -11.74 7.45 -9.94
C GLY A 27 -10.93 8.68 -9.51
N THR A 28 -10.76 8.91 -8.21
CA THR A 28 -10.09 10.11 -7.66
C THR A 28 -8.66 9.86 -7.18
N LEU A 29 -8.21 8.60 -7.14
CA LEU A 29 -6.84 8.29 -6.78
C LEU A 29 -5.89 8.75 -7.88
N LYS A 30 -4.96 9.65 -7.55
CA LYS A 30 -3.92 10.15 -8.45
C LYS A 30 -2.56 9.51 -8.15
N SER A 31 -1.78 9.30 -9.20
CA SER A 31 -0.37 8.97 -9.10
C SER A 31 0.43 10.22 -8.69
N GLY A 32 1.61 10.03 -8.10
CA GLY A 32 2.41 11.14 -7.56
C GLY A 32 2.88 12.12 -8.63
N ARG A 33 4.05 11.88 -9.21
CA ARG A 33 4.73 12.84 -10.12
C ARG A 33 3.91 13.26 -11.33
N SER A 34 3.14 12.34 -11.92
CA SER A 34 2.41 12.58 -13.18
C SER A 34 0.94 12.96 -12.98
N GLY A 35 0.40 12.92 -11.76
CA GLY A 35 -1.01 13.30 -11.49
C GLY A 35 -2.05 12.46 -12.23
N THR A 36 -1.67 11.34 -12.84
CA THR A 36 -2.57 10.49 -13.63
C THR A 36 -3.51 9.71 -12.73
N THR A 37 -4.74 9.48 -13.19
CA THR A 37 -5.69 8.64 -12.45
C THR A 37 -5.20 7.20 -12.39
N VAL A 38 -5.21 6.62 -11.20
CA VAL A 38 -4.79 5.25 -10.97
C VAL A 38 -5.91 4.29 -11.38
N THR A 39 -5.63 3.49 -12.40
CA THR A 39 -6.57 2.48 -12.91
C THR A 39 -6.35 1.13 -12.25
N SER A 40 -5.09 0.76 -12.01
CA SER A 40 -4.70 -0.55 -11.50
C SER A 40 -4.89 -0.71 -9.99
N ARG A 41 -5.50 -1.82 -9.58
CA ARG A 41 -5.62 -2.24 -8.17
C ARG A 41 -4.25 -2.41 -7.50
N LYS A 42 -3.28 -3.02 -8.20
CA LYS A 42 -1.92 -3.25 -7.68
C LYS A 42 -1.22 -1.93 -7.36
N GLN A 43 -1.42 -0.92 -8.21
CA GLN A 43 -0.86 0.40 -8.02
C GLN A 43 -1.51 1.11 -6.82
N ALA A 44 -2.83 1.02 -6.66
CA ALA A 44 -3.52 1.59 -5.50
C ALA A 44 -3.06 0.96 -4.16
N ILE A 45 -2.88 -0.36 -4.13
CA ILE A 45 -2.31 -1.04 -2.95
C ILE A 45 -0.90 -0.53 -2.66
N THR A 46 -0.10 -0.33 -3.71
CA THR A 46 1.28 0.17 -3.58
C THR A 46 1.31 1.60 -3.03
N ILE A 47 0.39 2.45 -3.48
CA ILE A 47 0.23 3.82 -2.98
C ILE A 47 -0.21 3.79 -1.51
N GLY A 48 -1.26 3.03 -1.17
CA GLY A 48 -1.73 2.90 0.21
C GLY A 48 -0.67 2.37 1.18
N LEU A 49 0.14 1.39 0.76
CA LEU A 49 1.28 0.90 1.54
C LEU A 49 2.41 1.94 1.66
N SER A 50 2.56 2.84 0.69
CA SER A 50 3.56 3.91 0.73
C SER A 50 3.10 5.07 1.62
N GLU A 51 1.81 5.42 1.58
CA GLU A 51 1.18 6.36 2.53
C GLU A 51 1.34 5.86 3.96
N ALA A 52 1.04 4.58 4.22
CA ALA A 52 1.22 3.97 5.53
C ALA A 52 2.68 4.06 6.04
N ARG A 53 3.67 3.86 5.16
CA ARG A 53 5.10 4.04 5.52
C ARG A 53 5.42 5.47 5.90
N ARG A 54 4.93 6.44 5.13
CA ARG A 54 5.16 7.87 5.36
C ARG A 54 4.56 8.31 6.70
N GLU A 55 3.44 7.72 7.09
CA GLU A 55 2.79 7.92 8.39
C GLU A 55 3.48 7.14 9.55
N GLY A 56 4.63 6.48 9.31
CA GLY A 56 5.37 5.75 10.34
C GLY A 56 4.73 4.42 10.77
N LYS A 57 3.72 3.94 10.06
CA LYS A 57 3.00 2.72 10.43
C LYS A 57 3.84 1.47 10.14
N LYS A 58 3.72 0.47 11.02
CA LYS A 58 4.35 -0.84 10.82
C LYS A 58 3.74 -1.54 9.60
N VAL A 59 4.52 -1.58 8.52
CA VAL A 59 4.20 -2.29 7.28
C VAL A 59 5.23 -3.38 7.00
N ALA A 60 4.87 -4.35 6.17
CA ALA A 60 5.83 -5.32 5.68
C ALA A 60 6.95 -4.62 4.90
N PRO A 61 8.21 -5.04 5.06
CA PRO A 61 9.33 -4.48 4.30
C PRO A 61 9.09 -4.72 2.81
N LYS A 62 9.57 -3.78 1.97
CA LYS A 62 9.65 -4.06 0.53
C LYS A 62 10.61 -5.23 0.37
N LYS A 63 10.22 -6.26 -0.39
CA LYS A 63 11.20 -7.25 -0.82
C LYS A 63 12.23 -6.50 -1.66
N ALA A 64 13.52 -6.62 -1.31
CA ALA A 64 14.58 -6.10 -2.14
C ALA A 64 14.42 -6.73 -3.53
N SER A 65 14.24 -5.93 -4.57
CA SER A 65 14.35 -6.41 -5.93
C SER A 65 15.79 -6.90 -6.08
N ARG A 66 16.00 -8.20 -6.35
CA ARG A 66 17.31 -8.69 -6.80
C ARG A 66 17.70 -7.78 -7.96
N LYS A 67 18.82 -7.03 -7.83
CA LYS A 67 19.43 -6.35 -8.98
C LYS A 67 19.65 -7.44 -10.02
N LYS A 68 18.84 -7.44 -11.09
CA LYS A 68 19.26 -8.11 -12.32
C LYS A 68 20.22 -7.12 -12.96
N SER A 69 21.50 -7.47 -12.91
CA SER A 69 22.51 -6.99 -13.84
C SER A 69 22.09 -7.30 -15.27
#